data_AF-A0A8E2DVB1-F1
#
_entry.id   AF-A0A8E2DVB1-F1
#
_cell.length_a   1.000
_cell.length_b   1.000
_cell.length_c   1.000
_cell.angle_alpha   90.00
_cell.angle_beta   90.00
_cell.angle_gamma   90.00
#
_symmetry.space_group_name_H-M   'P 1'
#
loop_
_entity.id
_entity.type
_entity.pdbx_description
1 polymer ?
#
loop_
_entity_poly.entity_id
_entity_poly.type
_entity_poly.pdbx_seq_one_letter_code
_entity_poly.pdbx_strand_id
1 'polypeptide(L)'
;MPSIQSRKTPSPRSKKCFRKIISPCKIPSEVIDEIVAAILADKRAFSSIMNFSLASYQFRQIAFRRFFGRLYARSSGHWTNCCKIPGMFSWVRKLECYSSTLTGHCFYLRYFQNLQALEIDFFKDGLSTQSDRVKSILRHVTSGLTRLTFTFLPRIDTPLLDIVASTLPDLETLELSCVGRLDEDCCWGCYEDSASCTIHSPLPDIYSNVDELVEAYGSALQPLQKLEHLHLGIFLSGLDAFDQHLLHAELEHRLLQFVMEHDHARDFELPFGLDFCHKCAEEHACEVRTRELYAGAAMATYLESLKTITWSSYFAEKQPGDNIHERSTTMWIQRSEEKVRVRRAPW
;
A
#
# COMPACT_ATOMS: atom_id res chain seq x y z
N MET A 1 53.69 -29.73 31.63
CA MET A 1 52.44 -29.04 32.02
C MET A 1 52.79 -27.64 32.52
N PRO A 2 52.49 -26.57 31.78
CA PRO A 2 52.81 -25.20 32.20
C PRO A 2 51.67 -24.62 33.06
N SER A 3 52.07 -23.90 34.12
CA SER A 3 51.19 -23.27 35.10
C SER A 3 50.49 -22.03 34.54
N ILE A 4 49.17 -21.99 34.67
CA ILE A 4 48.33 -20.87 34.27
C ILE A 4 48.41 -19.79 35.36
N GLN A 5 49.10 -18.68 35.06
CA GLN A 5 49.15 -17.51 35.93
C GLN A 5 47.82 -16.73 35.86
N SER A 6 47.16 -16.62 37.01
CA SER A 6 45.94 -15.84 37.26
C SER A 6 46.16 -14.34 37.04
N ARG A 7 45.53 -13.78 36.00
CA ARG A 7 45.46 -12.32 35.77
C ARG A 7 44.43 -11.70 36.72
N LYS A 8 44.90 -10.86 37.64
CA LYS A 8 44.06 -10.00 38.49
C LYS A 8 43.29 -8.99 37.62
N THR A 9 41.96 -9.04 37.67
CA THR A 9 41.07 -8.05 37.05
C THR A 9 41.12 -6.72 37.80
N PRO A 10 41.26 -5.57 37.12
CA PRO A 10 41.29 -4.26 37.78
C PRO A 10 39.92 -3.87 38.33
N SER A 11 39.94 -3.37 39.57
CA SER A 11 38.77 -2.89 40.32
C SER A 11 38.04 -1.74 39.60
N PRO A 12 36.69 -1.73 39.56
CA PRO A 12 35.91 -0.69 38.89
C PRO A 12 36.01 0.64 39.65
N ARG A 13 36.77 1.59 39.11
CA ARG A 13 36.81 2.97 39.60
C ARG A 13 35.43 3.61 39.46
N SER A 14 34.78 3.84 40.59
CA SER A 14 33.55 4.62 40.76
C SER A 14 33.72 6.03 40.17
N LYS A 15 33.25 6.24 38.94
CA LYS A 15 33.13 7.58 38.35
C LYS A 15 31.91 8.25 38.99
N LYS A 16 32.14 9.14 39.95
CA LYS A 16 31.12 10.06 40.48
C LYS A 16 30.62 10.94 39.31
N CYS A 17 29.51 10.54 38.70
CA CYS A 17 28.86 11.30 37.65
C CYS A 17 28.14 12.48 38.31
N PHE A 18 28.75 13.67 38.25
CA PHE A 18 28.11 14.91 38.69
C PHE A 18 26.86 15.16 37.84
N ARG A 19 25.69 14.80 38.36
CA ARG A 19 24.41 15.18 37.76
C ARG A 19 24.22 16.68 37.99
N LYS A 20 24.66 17.52 37.05
CA LYS A 20 24.17 18.91 36.97
C LYS A 20 22.65 18.84 36.88
N ILE A 21 21.96 19.45 37.84
CA ILE A 21 20.51 19.61 37.82
C ILE A 21 20.21 20.57 36.67
N ILE A 22 19.79 20.02 35.53
CA ILE A 22 19.34 20.81 34.39
C ILE A 22 17.94 21.32 34.75
N SER A 23 17.75 22.63 34.76
CA SER A 23 16.43 23.24 34.98
C SER A 23 15.45 22.72 33.93
N PRO A 24 14.22 22.32 34.31
CA PRO A 24 13.23 21.83 33.37
C PRO A 24 12.93 22.88 32.28
N CYS A 25 12.70 22.41 31.06
CA CYS A 25 12.29 23.27 29.96
C CYS A 25 10.98 23.96 30.34
N LYS A 26 10.92 25.29 30.21
CA LYS A 26 9.69 26.07 30.49
C LYS A 26 8.68 26.03 29.34
N ILE A 27 9.07 25.51 28.18
CA ILE A 27 8.20 25.40 27.00
C ILE A 27 7.32 24.16 27.17
N PRO A 28 5.98 24.28 27.03
CA PRO A 28 5.08 23.14 27.05
C PRO A 28 5.45 22.09 26.00
N SER A 29 5.24 20.81 26.31
CA SER A 29 5.59 19.70 25.41
C SER A 29 4.89 19.80 24.06
N GLU A 30 3.67 20.33 24.04
CA GLU A 30 2.79 20.46 22.88
C GLU A 30 3.41 21.43 21.87
N VAL A 31 3.96 22.54 22.34
CA VAL A 31 4.63 23.53 21.48
C VAL A 31 5.88 22.93 20.84
N ILE A 32 6.66 22.16 21.60
CA ILE A 32 7.84 21.46 21.10
C ILE A 32 7.44 20.42 20.04
N ASP A 33 6.33 19.72 20.26
CA ASP A 33 5.79 18.71 19.38
C ASP A 33 5.39 19.28 18.01
N GLU A 34 4.73 20.45 18.01
CA GLU A 34 4.36 21.18 16.79
C GLU A 34 5.57 21.74 16.03
N ILE A 35 6.59 22.24 16.74
CA ILE A 35 7.86 22.66 16.11
C ILE A 35 8.51 21.49 15.38
N VAL A 36 8.61 20.32 16.02
CA VAL A 36 9.18 19.12 15.39
C VAL A 36 8.32 18.65 14.22
N ALA A 37 6.99 18.72 14.35
CA ALA A 37 6.08 18.38 13.26
C ALA A 37 6.30 19.27 12.04
N ALA A 38 6.43 20.59 12.22
CA ALA A 38 6.71 21.54 11.15
C ALA A 38 8.06 21.27 10.47
N ILE A 39 9.12 20.98 11.24
CA ILE A 39 10.44 20.61 10.69
C ILE A 39 10.37 19.34 9.83
N LEU A 40 9.61 18.34 10.30
CA LEU A 40 9.47 17.06 9.59
C LEU A 40 8.52 17.13 8.39
N ALA A 41 7.62 18.11 8.34
CA ALA A 41 6.72 18.34 7.22
C ALA A 41 7.48 18.80 5.95
N ASP A 42 8.52 19.63 6.11
CA ASP A 42 9.38 20.07 5.00
C ASP A 42 10.29 18.93 4.51
N LYS A 43 11.01 18.29 5.45
CA LYS A 43 11.93 17.20 5.12
C LYS A 43 12.00 16.16 6.23
N ARG A 44 11.44 14.98 5.95
CA ARG A 44 11.48 13.82 6.85
C ARG A 44 12.82 13.08 6.82
N ALA A 45 13.89 13.76 7.22
CA ALA A 45 15.22 13.18 7.39
C ALA A 45 15.62 13.21 8.87
N PHE A 46 16.38 12.21 9.32
CA PHE A 46 16.87 12.20 10.70
C PHE A 46 17.81 13.40 10.97
N SER A 47 18.57 13.82 9.95
CA SER A 47 19.42 15.01 10.04
C SER A 47 18.63 16.27 10.39
N SER A 48 17.36 16.39 9.98
CA SER A 48 16.47 17.52 10.32
C SER A 48 16.17 17.62 11.82
N ILE A 49 16.15 16.49 12.54
CA ILE A 49 15.86 16.46 13.99
C ILE A 49 17.07 16.12 14.86
N MET A 50 18.24 15.89 14.27
CA MET A 50 19.42 15.37 14.96
C MET A 50 19.82 16.27 16.14
N ASN A 51 20.03 17.56 15.88
CA ASN A 51 20.42 18.53 16.92
C ASN A 51 19.35 18.63 18.02
N PHE A 52 18.08 18.57 17.64
CA PHE A 52 16.95 18.58 18.58
C PHE A 52 16.98 17.37 19.51
N SER A 53 17.22 16.18 18.95
CA SER A 53 17.28 14.92 19.71
C SER A 53 18.47 14.82 20.68
N LEU A 54 19.49 15.67 20.49
CA LEU A 54 20.69 15.73 21.33
C LEU A 54 20.59 16.81 22.42
N ALA A 55 19.67 17.76 22.31
CA ALA A 55 19.56 18.90 23.23
C ALA A 55 19.17 18.49 24.65
N SER A 56 18.18 17.60 24.81
CA SER A 56 17.76 17.08 26.12
C SER A 56 17.00 15.76 25.98
N TYR A 57 16.75 15.08 27.10
CA TYR A 57 15.93 13.86 27.12
C TYR A 57 14.50 14.10 26.62
N GLN A 58 13.84 15.17 27.08
CA GLN A 58 12.47 15.51 26.67
C GLN A 58 12.40 15.79 25.15
N PHE A 59 13.34 16.57 24.64
CA PHE A 59 13.42 16.90 23.21
C PHE A 59 13.68 15.63 22.39
N ARG A 60 14.53 14.72 22.87
CA ARG A 60 14.75 13.41 22.24
C ARG A 60 13.48 12.58 22.15
N GLN A 61 12.72 12.47 23.24
CA GLN A 61 11.48 11.70 23.26
C GLN A 61 10.45 12.26 22.26
N ILE A 62 10.28 13.58 22.23
CA ILE A 62 9.36 14.24 21.30
C ILE A 62 9.85 14.08 19.84
N ALA A 63 11.12 14.35 19.59
CA ALA A 63 11.74 14.20 18.27
C ALA A 63 11.58 12.78 17.73
N PHE A 64 11.91 11.76 18.54
CA PHE A 64 11.80 10.36 18.14
C PHE A 64 10.37 9.92 17.97
N ARG A 65 9.44 10.32 18.87
CA ARG A 65 8.02 10.00 18.74
C ARG A 65 7.44 10.52 17.42
N ARG A 66 7.75 11.75 17.03
CA ARG A 66 7.28 12.35 15.76
C ARG A 66 7.99 11.74 14.55
N PHE A 67 9.31 11.58 14.60
CA PHE A 67 10.09 11.01 13.50
C PHE A 67 9.68 9.57 13.20
N PHE A 68 9.68 8.71 14.22
CA PHE A 68 9.29 7.30 14.12
C PHE A 68 7.78 7.07 14.12
N GLY A 69 6.94 8.12 14.17
CA GLY A 69 5.51 7.98 13.99
C GLY A 69 5.14 7.28 12.66
N ARG A 70 6.00 7.40 11.64
CA ARG A 70 6.02 6.58 10.43
C ARG A 70 7.36 5.86 10.37
N LEU A 71 7.34 4.54 10.35
CA LEU A 71 8.52 3.70 10.23
C LEU A 71 8.55 3.08 8.84
N TYR A 72 9.67 3.25 8.14
CA TYR A 72 9.92 2.58 6.86
C TYR A 72 11.00 1.50 7.02
N ALA A 73 10.58 0.24 7.03
CA ALA A 73 11.46 -0.90 7.22
C ALA A 73 11.94 -1.48 5.88
N ARG A 74 13.16 -1.06 5.49
CA ARG A 74 13.82 -1.41 4.21
C ARG A 74 14.27 -2.87 4.06
N SER A 75 14.59 -3.53 5.17
CA SER A 75 15.11 -4.91 5.17
C SER A 75 14.86 -5.57 6.51
N SER A 76 14.93 -6.91 6.55
CA SER A 76 14.74 -7.67 7.80
C SER A 76 15.74 -7.27 8.91
N GLY A 77 16.99 -7.00 8.54
CA GLY A 77 18.00 -6.48 9.48
C GLY A 77 17.66 -5.09 10.01
N HIS A 78 17.20 -4.18 9.14
CA HIS A 78 16.75 -2.84 9.54
C HIS A 78 15.54 -2.91 10.48
N TRP A 79 14.52 -3.71 10.13
CA TRP A 79 13.35 -3.97 10.97
C TRP A 79 13.73 -4.45 12.37
N THR A 80 14.59 -5.46 12.44
CA THR A 80 15.03 -6.05 13.71
C THR A 80 15.80 -5.05 14.56
N ASN A 81 16.61 -4.18 13.94
CA ASN A 81 17.35 -3.14 14.66
C ASN A 81 16.44 -2.00 15.14
N CYS A 82 15.44 -1.60 14.36
CA CYS A 82 14.43 -0.64 14.79
C CYS A 82 13.64 -1.13 16.00
N CYS A 83 13.25 -2.41 16.02
CA CYS A 83 12.53 -3.02 17.14
C CYS A 83 13.34 -3.06 18.45
N LYS A 84 14.66 -2.84 18.42
CA LYS A 84 15.51 -2.72 19.62
C LYS A 84 15.52 -1.31 20.21
N ILE A 85 15.02 -0.31 19.49
CA ILE A 85 15.03 1.09 19.95
C ILE A 85 13.97 1.24 21.06
N PRO A 86 14.35 1.67 22.29
CA PRO A 86 13.40 1.87 23.37
C PRO A 86 12.32 2.87 22.97
N GLY A 87 11.05 2.52 23.14
CA GLY A 87 9.90 3.35 22.78
C GLY A 87 9.37 3.16 21.36
N MET A 88 10.08 2.44 20.47
CA MET A 88 9.65 2.21 19.09
C MET A 88 8.20 1.70 19.00
N PHE A 89 7.87 0.69 19.80
CA PHE A 89 6.55 0.06 19.84
C PHE A 89 5.42 1.00 20.28
N SER A 90 5.72 2.05 21.05
CA SER A 90 4.72 3.03 21.46
C SER A 90 4.68 4.28 20.58
N TRP A 91 5.70 4.51 19.74
CA TRP A 91 5.79 5.68 18.87
C TRP A 91 5.20 5.47 17.47
N VAL A 92 5.42 4.31 16.86
CA VAL A 92 4.99 4.06 15.48
C VAL A 92 3.46 4.06 15.41
N ARG A 93 2.94 4.82 14.43
CA ARG A 93 1.51 4.88 14.04
C ARG A 93 1.30 4.31 12.64
N LYS A 94 2.29 4.47 11.76
CA LYS A 94 2.30 3.95 10.40
C LYS A 94 3.55 3.11 10.14
N LEU A 95 3.39 1.89 9.63
CA LEU A 95 4.49 1.02 9.21
C LEU A 95 4.41 0.80 7.69
N GLU A 96 5.51 1.05 7.00
CA GLU A 96 5.70 0.76 5.58
C GLU A 96 6.87 -0.19 5.40
N CYS A 97 6.69 -1.27 4.65
CA CYS A 97 7.75 -2.23 4.40
C CYS A 97 7.45 -3.15 3.21
N TYR A 98 8.46 -3.89 2.76
CA TYR A 98 8.24 -5.06 1.92
C TYR A 98 7.75 -6.23 2.79
N SER A 99 6.89 -7.07 2.25
CA SER A 99 6.48 -8.34 2.86
C SER A 99 7.69 -9.19 3.32
N SER A 100 8.73 -9.22 2.49
CA SER A 100 9.99 -9.92 2.74
C SER A 100 10.77 -9.36 3.94
N THR A 101 10.64 -8.07 4.25
CA THR A 101 11.25 -7.43 5.44
C THR A 101 10.74 -8.06 6.74
N LEU A 102 9.47 -8.49 6.78
CA LEU A 102 8.86 -9.07 7.97
C LEU A 102 9.17 -10.57 8.14
N THR A 103 9.87 -11.18 7.18
CA THR A 103 10.22 -12.60 7.22
C THR A 103 11.08 -12.92 8.45
N GLY A 104 10.64 -13.92 9.23
CA GLY A 104 11.32 -14.39 10.45
C GLY A 104 10.97 -13.61 11.72
N HIS A 105 10.46 -12.37 11.60
CA HIS A 105 10.23 -11.48 12.74
C HIS A 105 8.89 -10.71 12.68
N CYS A 106 7.88 -11.27 12.01
CA CYS A 106 6.53 -10.69 11.96
C CYS A 106 5.86 -10.61 13.34
N PHE A 107 6.29 -11.45 14.30
CA PHE A 107 5.74 -11.44 15.66
C PHE A 107 5.94 -10.11 16.40
N TYR A 108 6.88 -9.25 15.97
CA TYR A 108 7.05 -7.93 16.57
C TYR A 108 5.87 -6.99 16.33
N LEU A 109 5.06 -7.23 15.28
CA LEU A 109 3.88 -6.41 14.98
C LEU A 109 2.93 -6.31 16.16
N ARG A 110 2.80 -7.38 16.97
CA ARG A 110 1.89 -7.45 18.11
C ARG A 110 2.21 -6.44 19.21
N TYR A 111 3.46 -5.93 19.25
CA TYR A 111 3.90 -5.01 20.29
C TYR A 111 3.60 -3.56 19.95
N PHE A 112 3.27 -3.23 18.69
CA PHE A 112 2.98 -1.86 18.27
C PHE A 112 1.59 -1.40 18.71
N GLN A 113 1.48 -1.01 19.98
CA GLN A 113 0.22 -0.67 20.66
C GLN A 113 -0.59 0.46 19.99
N ASN A 114 0.06 1.27 19.17
CA ASN A 114 -0.55 2.42 18.53
C ASN A 114 -0.48 2.34 16.99
N LEU A 115 -0.19 1.17 16.42
CA LEU A 115 -0.18 1.02 14.97
C LEU A 115 -1.60 1.17 14.42
N GLN A 116 -1.79 2.18 13.57
CA GLN A 116 -3.07 2.51 12.94
C GLN A 116 -3.05 2.19 11.45
N ALA A 117 -1.90 2.35 10.79
CA ALA A 117 -1.74 2.11 9.36
C ALA A 117 -0.60 1.14 9.06
N LEU A 118 -0.87 0.15 8.23
CA LEU A 118 0.09 -0.85 7.76
C LEU A 118 0.08 -0.89 6.24
N GLU A 119 1.22 -0.58 5.62
CA GLU A 119 1.41 -0.64 4.17
C GLU A 119 2.50 -1.67 3.86
N ILE A 120 2.14 -2.67 3.06
CA ILE A 120 3.03 -3.78 2.72
C ILE A 120 3.09 -3.95 1.21
N ASP A 121 4.31 -3.92 0.70
CA ASP A 121 4.63 -4.18 -0.70
C ASP A 121 4.95 -5.68 -0.90
N PHE A 122 4.20 -6.33 -1.81
CA PHE A 122 4.30 -7.74 -2.15
C PHE A 122 5.05 -8.02 -3.46
N PHE A 123 5.82 -7.05 -3.99
CA PHE A 123 6.55 -7.21 -5.27
C PHE A 123 7.45 -8.45 -5.31
N LYS A 124 7.99 -8.88 -4.15
CA LYS A 124 8.84 -10.07 -4.02
C LYS A 124 8.09 -11.37 -3.76
N ASP A 125 6.79 -11.34 -3.58
CA ASP A 125 5.96 -12.55 -3.43
C ASP A 125 5.38 -12.96 -4.78
N GLY A 126 5.16 -14.27 -4.93
CA GLY A 126 4.43 -14.85 -6.06
C GLY A 126 3.10 -15.45 -5.62
N LEU A 127 2.33 -15.97 -6.58
CA LEU A 127 1.01 -16.57 -6.35
C LEU A 127 1.04 -17.65 -5.24
N SER A 128 2.08 -18.47 -5.21
CA SER A 128 2.22 -19.56 -4.24
C SER A 128 2.60 -19.11 -2.82
N THR A 129 3.18 -17.91 -2.66
CA THR A 129 3.66 -17.42 -1.34
C THR A 129 2.74 -16.37 -0.72
N GLN A 130 1.89 -15.71 -1.51
CA GLN A 130 1.02 -14.62 -1.05
C GLN A 130 0.16 -15.02 0.16
N SER A 131 -0.59 -16.13 0.07
CA SER A 131 -1.56 -16.52 1.11
C SER A 131 -0.87 -16.77 2.46
N ASP A 132 0.22 -17.56 2.46
CA ASP A 132 0.97 -17.86 3.67
C ASP A 132 1.63 -16.61 4.26
N ARG A 133 2.12 -15.72 3.40
CA ARG A 133 2.71 -14.44 3.81
C ARG A 133 1.68 -13.56 4.51
N VAL A 134 0.52 -13.35 3.89
CA VAL A 134 -0.58 -12.55 4.43
C VAL A 134 -1.04 -13.13 5.77
N LYS A 135 -1.34 -14.43 5.85
CA LYS A 135 -1.72 -15.09 7.11
C LYS A 135 -0.67 -14.90 8.20
N SER A 136 0.60 -15.07 7.85
CA SER A 136 1.70 -14.95 8.81
C SER A 136 1.89 -13.52 9.34
N ILE A 137 1.60 -12.51 8.51
CA ILE A 137 1.65 -11.09 8.88
C ILE A 137 0.43 -10.75 9.74
N LEU A 138 -0.78 -10.96 9.22
CA LEU A 138 -2.02 -10.48 9.82
C LEU A 138 -2.30 -11.09 11.20
N ARG A 139 -1.90 -12.36 11.44
CA ARG A 139 -2.01 -12.99 12.78
C ARG A 139 -1.26 -12.26 13.91
N HIS A 140 -0.33 -11.36 13.59
CA HIS A 140 0.42 -10.58 14.58
C HIS A 140 0.07 -9.09 14.55
N VAL A 141 -0.86 -8.66 13.70
CA VAL A 141 -1.29 -7.27 13.67
C VAL A 141 -2.20 -6.99 14.87
N THR A 142 -2.11 -5.79 15.43
CA THR A 142 -2.92 -5.37 16.57
C THR A 142 -4.33 -4.97 16.12
N SER A 143 -5.34 -5.18 16.98
CA SER A 143 -6.73 -4.84 16.68
C SER A 143 -7.00 -3.36 16.43
N GLY A 144 -6.10 -2.46 16.84
CA GLY A 144 -6.23 -1.01 16.62
C GLY A 144 -5.91 -0.54 15.19
N LEU A 145 -5.67 -1.44 14.24
CA LEU A 145 -5.37 -1.09 12.87
C LEU A 145 -6.64 -0.61 12.15
N THR A 146 -6.64 0.62 11.65
CA THR A 146 -7.76 1.21 10.89
C THR A 146 -7.47 1.33 9.40
N ARG A 147 -6.20 1.27 8.98
CA ARG A 147 -5.81 1.32 7.56
C ARG A 147 -4.86 0.18 7.18
N LEU A 148 -5.21 -0.54 6.12
CA LEU A 148 -4.40 -1.58 5.52
C LEU A 148 -4.22 -1.31 4.03
N THR A 149 -2.97 -1.29 3.58
CA THR A 149 -2.61 -1.15 2.17
C THR A 149 -1.69 -2.29 1.77
N PHE A 150 -2.11 -3.13 0.81
CA PHE A 150 -1.25 -4.12 0.15
C PHE A 150 -1.07 -3.73 -1.31
N THR A 151 0.18 -3.49 -1.71
CA THR A 151 0.54 -3.15 -3.09
C THR A 151 1.33 -4.27 -3.74
N PHE A 152 1.35 -4.28 -5.08
CA PHE A 152 2.06 -5.27 -5.88
C PHE A 152 1.67 -6.72 -5.55
N LEU A 153 0.40 -6.94 -5.19
CA LEU A 153 -0.15 -8.28 -4.95
C LEU A 153 -0.15 -9.09 -6.25
N PRO A 154 0.26 -10.37 -6.23
CA PRO A 154 0.05 -11.27 -7.37
C PRO A 154 -1.42 -11.40 -7.81
N ARG A 155 -2.36 -11.39 -6.87
CA ARG A 155 -3.81 -11.39 -7.14
C ARG A 155 -4.62 -10.89 -5.95
N ILE A 156 -5.85 -10.47 -6.22
CA ILE A 156 -6.89 -10.25 -5.21
C ILE A 156 -7.92 -11.37 -5.37
N ASP A 157 -8.21 -12.13 -4.31
CA ASP A 157 -9.15 -13.25 -4.34
C ASP A 157 -10.01 -13.31 -3.06
N THR A 158 -11.12 -14.05 -3.10
CA THR A 158 -12.02 -14.20 -1.94
C THR A 158 -11.29 -14.69 -0.67
N PRO A 159 -10.37 -15.69 -0.72
CA PRO A 159 -9.61 -16.09 0.45
C PRO A 159 -8.75 -14.97 1.07
N LEU A 160 -8.11 -14.12 0.26
CA LEU A 160 -7.38 -12.95 0.77
C LEU A 160 -8.34 -12.01 1.52
N LEU A 161 -9.48 -11.68 0.90
CA LEU A 161 -10.48 -10.77 1.47
C LEU A 161 -11.05 -11.33 2.78
N ASP A 162 -11.37 -12.62 2.84
CA ASP A 162 -11.86 -13.30 4.03
C ASP A 162 -10.86 -13.23 5.19
N ILE A 163 -9.56 -13.45 4.91
CA ILE A 163 -8.52 -13.38 5.93
C ILE A 163 -8.39 -11.96 6.47
N VAL A 164 -8.44 -10.94 5.59
CA VAL A 164 -8.42 -9.54 6.00
C VAL A 164 -9.64 -9.22 6.86
N ALA A 165 -10.84 -9.54 6.37
CA ALA A 165 -12.11 -9.23 7.03
C ALA A 165 -12.25 -9.89 8.40
N SER A 166 -11.85 -11.17 8.50
CA SER A 166 -11.91 -11.92 9.76
C SER A 166 -10.85 -11.49 10.78
N THR A 167 -9.72 -10.95 10.34
CA THR A 167 -8.61 -10.56 11.24
C THR A 167 -8.71 -9.11 11.71
N LEU A 168 -9.26 -8.22 10.88
CA LEU A 168 -9.24 -6.77 11.09
C LEU A 168 -10.64 -6.16 11.02
N PRO A 169 -11.57 -6.51 11.92
CA PRO A 169 -12.98 -6.06 11.84
C PRO A 169 -13.16 -4.55 11.99
N ASP A 170 -12.19 -3.86 12.59
CA ASP A 170 -12.21 -2.42 12.83
C ASP A 170 -11.62 -1.57 11.68
N LEU A 171 -11.36 -2.19 10.53
CA LEU A 171 -10.73 -1.51 9.40
C LEU A 171 -11.66 -0.45 8.78
N GLU A 172 -11.15 0.77 8.64
CA GLU A 172 -11.84 1.93 8.04
C GLU A 172 -11.40 2.13 6.58
N THR A 173 -10.15 1.83 6.26
CA THR A 173 -9.57 1.95 4.91
C THR A 173 -8.86 0.66 4.51
N LEU A 174 -9.33 0.06 3.41
CA LEU A 174 -8.71 -1.11 2.79
C LEU A 174 -8.26 -0.75 1.37
N GLU A 175 -6.99 -0.96 1.09
CA GLU A 175 -6.41 -0.79 -0.23
C GLU A 175 -5.65 -2.06 -0.62
N LEU A 176 -6.08 -2.71 -1.68
CA LEU A 176 -5.45 -3.91 -2.22
C LEU A 176 -5.22 -3.65 -3.70
N SER A 177 -3.99 -3.77 -4.18
CA SER A 177 -3.66 -3.52 -5.59
C SER A 177 -2.70 -4.57 -6.13
N CYS A 178 -3.05 -5.14 -7.28
CA CYS A 178 -2.18 -5.99 -8.08
C CYS A 178 -1.66 -5.29 -9.35
N VAL A 179 -2.35 -4.25 -9.83
CA VAL A 179 -1.99 -3.54 -11.08
C VAL A 179 -0.59 -2.92 -11.06
N GLY A 180 -0.06 -2.57 -9.89
CA GLY A 180 1.31 -2.07 -9.79
C GLY A 180 2.39 -3.06 -10.24
N ARG A 181 2.06 -4.36 -10.37
CA ARG A 181 3.02 -5.36 -10.88
C ARG A 181 3.23 -5.30 -12.38
N LEU A 182 2.39 -4.58 -13.12
CA LEU A 182 2.56 -4.42 -14.56
C LEU A 182 3.79 -3.57 -14.83
N ASP A 183 4.77 -4.13 -15.53
CA ASP A 183 6.04 -3.46 -15.83
C ASP A 183 5.91 -2.62 -17.10
N GLU A 184 5.63 -1.33 -16.89
CA GLU A 184 5.44 -0.35 -17.96
C GLU A 184 6.70 0.46 -18.26
N ASP A 185 7.76 0.30 -17.46
CA ASP A 185 8.98 1.10 -17.56
C ASP A 185 10.07 0.41 -18.40
N CYS A 186 9.83 -0.80 -18.90
CA CYS A 186 10.83 -1.63 -19.56
C CYS A 186 10.59 -1.82 -21.07
N CYS A 187 9.84 -2.86 -21.45
CA CYS A 187 9.53 -3.18 -22.84
C CYS A 187 8.27 -4.04 -22.92
N TRP A 188 7.76 -4.23 -24.14
CA TRP A 188 6.49 -4.92 -24.36
C TRP A 188 6.49 -6.36 -23.84
N GLY A 189 7.58 -7.09 -24.06
CA GLY A 189 7.74 -8.45 -23.53
C GLY A 189 7.71 -8.49 -22.01
N CYS A 190 8.33 -7.52 -21.33
CA CYS A 190 8.27 -7.44 -19.87
C CYS A 190 6.85 -7.10 -19.37
N TYR A 191 6.12 -6.23 -20.07
CA TYR A 191 4.74 -5.93 -19.76
C TYR A 191 3.86 -7.19 -19.91
N GLU A 192 3.93 -7.88 -21.04
CA GLU A 192 3.22 -9.14 -21.31
C GLU A 192 3.58 -10.24 -20.28
N ASP A 193 4.87 -10.43 -20.01
CA ASP A 193 5.36 -11.38 -18.99
C ASP A 193 4.79 -11.03 -17.61
N SER A 194 4.81 -9.76 -17.21
CA SER A 194 4.32 -9.30 -15.91
C SER A 194 2.79 -9.44 -15.78
N ALA A 195 2.06 -9.20 -16.87
CA ALA A 195 0.62 -9.40 -16.97
C ALA A 195 0.25 -10.88 -16.83
N SER A 196 0.98 -11.78 -17.51
CA SER A 196 0.77 -13.23 -17.40
C SER A 196 1.00 -13.78 -15.99
N CYS A 197 1.78 -13.08 -15.17
CA CYS A 197 2.11 -13.46 -13.80
C CYS A 197 1.18 -12.83 -12.74
N THR A 198 0.21 -12.01 -13.15
CA THR A 198 -0.63 -11.20 -12.26
C THR A 198 -2.10 -11.28 -12.67
N ILE A 199 -3.00 -11.55 -11.73
CA ILE A 199 -4.44 -11.51 -12.03
C ILE A 199 -4.92 -10.08 -11.81
N HIS A 200 -4.76 -9.23 -12.84
CA HIS A 200 -5.11 -7.82 -12.81
C HIS A 200 -6.49 -7.51 -13.39
N SER A 201 -7.02 -8.36 -14.26
CA SER A 201 -8.35 -8.25 -14.87
C SER A 201 -9.13 -9.55 -14.67
N PRO A 202 -9.83 -9.73 -13.54
CA PRO A 202 -10.40 -11.04 -13.16
C PRO A 202 -11.63 -11.46 -13.97
N LEU A 203 -12.13 -10.60 -14.87
CA LEU A 203 -13.27 -10.87 -15.73
C LEU A 203 -12.79 -11.12 -17.17
N PRO A 204 -13.18 -12.22 -17.85
CA PRO A 204 -13.87 -13.41 -17.35
C PRO A 204 -12.97 -14.50 -16.72
N ASP A 205 -11.69 -14.22 -16.39
CA ASP A 205 -10.71 -15.24 -15.96
C ASP A 205 -11.17 -16.10 -14.77
N ILE A 206 -11.63 -15.42 -13.71
CA ILE A 206 -12.05 -16.05 -12.44
C ILE A 206 -13.57 -16.01 -12.29
N TYR A 207 -14.18 -14.90 -12.69
CA TYR A 207 -15.61 -14.68 -12.56
C TYR A 207 -16.20 -14.50 -13.95
N SER A 208 -17.35 -15.13 -14.23
CA SER A 208 -17.92 -15.08 -15.57
C SER A 208 -18.46 -13.68 -15.92
N ASN A 209 -18.82 -12.91 -14.89
CA ASN A 209 -19.39 -11.57 -15.02
C ASN A 209 -19.17 -10.75 -13.74
N VAL A 210 -19.52 -9.47 -13.79
CA VAL A 210 -19.34 -8.52 -12.68
C VAL A 210 -20.21 -8.84 -11.46
N ASP A 211 -21.39 -9.46 -11.65
CA ASP A 211 -22.27 -9.83 -10.54
C ASP A 211 -21.63 -10.89 -9.64
N GLU A 212 -21.06 -11.94 -10.25
CA GLU A 212 -20.34 -12.99 -9.51
C GLU A 212 -19.14 -12.43 -8.75
N LEU A 213 -18.39 -11.50 -9.36
CA LEU A 213 -17.27 -10.83 -8.70
C LEU A 213 -17.75 -10.04 -7.48
N VAL A 214 -18.80 -9.24 -7.65
CA VAL A 214 -19.34 -8.41 -6.57
C VAL A 214 -19.95 -9.26 -5.46
N GLU A 215 -20.68 -10.33 -5.79
CA GLU A 215 -21.23 -11.24 -4.79
C GLU A 215 -20.11 -11.88 -3.97
N ALA A 216 -19.06 -12.38 -4.63
CA ALA A 216 -17.93 -13.03 -3.97
C ALA A 216 -17.14 -12.06 -3.10
N TYR A 217 -16.77 -10.89 -3.63
CA TYR A 217 -15.97 -9.89 -2.90
C TYR A 217 -16.80 -9.18 -1.82
N GLY A 218 -18.04 -8.82 -2.13
CA GLY A 218 -18.98 -8.18 -1.20
C GLY A 218 -19.27 -9.07 0.00
N SER A 219 -19.52 -10.36 -0.22
CA SER A 219 -19.74 -11.33 0.87
C SER A 219 -18.50 -11.52 1.74
N ALA A 220 -17.31 -11.63 1.14
CA ALA A 220 -16.07 -11.80 1.88
C ALA A 220 -15.70 -10.58 2.75
N LEU A 221 -16.00 -9.38 2.25
CA LEU A 221 -15.73 -8.12 2.96
C LEU A 221 -16.85 -7.68 3.90
N GLN A 222 -18.03 -8.31 3.83
CA GLN A 222 -19.19 -7.99 4.67
C GLN A 222 -18.89 -7.89 6.18
N PRO A 223 -17.98 -8.69 6.78
CA PRO A 223 -17.65 -8.55 8.20
C PRO A 223 -17.02 -7.20 8.60
N LEU A 224 -16.50 -6.43 7.64
CA LEU A 224 -15.84 -5.13 7.89
C LEU A 224 -16.88 -4.01 8.04
N GLN A 225 -17.59 -4.01 9.17
CA GLN A 225 -18.68 -3.08 9.44
C GLN A 225 -18.25 -1.60 9.51
N LYS A 226 -16.95 -1.31 9.66
CA LYS A 226 -16.41 0.06 9.73
C LYS A 226 -15.74 0.51 8.43
N LEU A 227 -15.73 -0.33 7.39
CA LEU A 227 -15.02 -0.01 6.15
C LEU A 227 -15.69 1.16 5.43
N GLU A 228 -15.02 2.31 5.43
CA GLU A 228 -15.50 3.54 4.80
C GLU A 228 -14.88 3.74 3.41
N HIS A 229 -13.63 3.32 3.23
CA HIS A 229 -12.84 3.54 2.03
C HIS A 229 -12.26 2.23 1.50
N LEU A 230 -12.70 1.81 0.32
CA LEU A 230 -12.21 0.60 -0.35
C LEU A 230 -11.51 0.95 -1.66
N HIS A 231 -10.27 0.51 -1.84
CA HIS A 231 -9.58 0.52 -3.13
C HIS A 231 -9.27 -0.92 -3.54
N LEU A 232 -9.86 -1.35 -4.65
CA LEU A 232 -9.58 -2.62 -5.30
C LEU A 232 -8.86 -2.34 -6.62
N GLY A 233 -7.53 -2.40 -6.56
CA GLY A 233 -6.64 -2.19 -7.69
C GLY A 233 -6.59 -3.42 -8.59
N ILE A 234 -7.73 -3.71 -9.21
CA ILE A 234 -7.96 -4.60 -10.37
C ILE A 234 -8.67 -3.79 -11.44
N PHE A 235 -8.48 -4.15 -12.70
CA PHE A 235 -9.25 -3.61 -13.82
C PHE A 235 -10.53 -4.42 -13.99
N LEU A 236 -11.63 -3.73 -14.25
CA LEU A 236 -12.90 -4.36 -14.61
C LEU A 236 -13.08 -4.44 -16.13
N SER A 237 -12.00 -4.37 -16.92
CA SER A 237 -12.02 -4.71 -18.34
C SER A 237 -12.22 -6.21 -18.53
N GLY A 238 -12.82 -6.61 -19.66
CA GLY A 238 -12.79 -8.02 -20.06
C GLY A 238 -11.37 -8.46 -20.42
N LEU A 239 -11.06 -9.75 -20.32
CA LEU A 239 -9.79 -10.32 -20.81
C LEU A 239 -9.59 -10.05 -22.30
N ASP A 240 -10.68 -10.07 -23.06
CA ASP A 240 -10.68 -9.77 -24.49
C ASP A 240 -10.16 -8.36 -24.79
N ALA A 241 -10.42 -7.38 -23.91
CA ALA A 241 -9.87 -6.03 -24.08
C ALA A 241 -8.33 -6.02 -24.00
N PHE A 242 -7.75 -6.84 -23.11
CA PHE A 242 -6.30 -6.98 -23.00
C PHE A 242 -5.73 -7.74 -24.21
N ASP A 243 -6.31 -8.88 -24.56
CA ASP A 243 -5.86 -9.67 -25.71
C ASP A 243 -5.96 -8.89 -27.03
N GLN A 244 -7.05 -8.14 -27.23
CA GLN A 244 -7.21 -7.25 -28.38
C GLN A 244 -6.20 -6.11 -28.37
N HIS A 245 -5.90 -5.54 -27.18
CA HIS A 245 -4.84 -4.56 -27.05
C HIS A 245 -3.48 -5.14 -27.44
N LEU A 246 -3.19 -6.41 -27.08
CA LEU A 246 -1.95 -7.05 -27.52
C LEU A 246 -1.85 -7.14 -29.05
N LEU A 247 -2.96 -7.47 -29.72
CA LEU A 247 -3.04 -7.50 -31.17
C LEU A 247 -2.91 -6.10 -31.81
N HIS A 248 -3.52 -5.07 -31.20
CA HIS A 248 -3.40 -3.68 -31.66
C HIS A 248 -1.97 -3.17 -31.53
N ALA A 249 -1.34 -3.42 -30.38
CA ALA A 249 0.02 -3.00 -30.09
C ALA A 249 1.04 -3.71 -30.99
N GLU A 250 0.88 -5.00 -31.29
CA GLU A 250 1.78 -5.72 -32.21
C GLU A 250 1.73 -5.13 -33.62
N LEU A 251 0.54 -4.78 -34.10
CA LEU A 251 0.37 -4.15 -35.42
C LEU A 251 1.00 -2.75 -35.47
N GLU A 252 0.77 -1.92 -34.44
CA GLU A 252 1.37 -0.59 -34.34
C GLU A 252 2.90 -0.65 -34.22
N HIS A 253 3.41 -1.57 -33.39
CA HIS A 253 4.85 -1.80 -33.24
C HIS A 253 5.48 -2.21 -34.58
N ARG A 254 4.87 -3.13 -35.33
CA ARG A 254 5.38 -3.54 -36.65
C ARG A 254 5.40 -2.36 -37.63
N LEU A 255 4.34 -1.56 -37.68
CA LEU A 255 4.27 -0.38 -38.54
C LEU A 255 5.35 0.65 -38.18
N LEU A 256 5.54 0.91 -36.88
CA LEU A 256 6.58 1.81 -36.40
C LEU A 256 7.98 1.27 -36.71
N GLN A 257 8.21 -0.02 -36.57
CA GLN A 257 9.49 -0.64 -36.92
C GLN A 257 9.86 -0.42 -38.39
N PHE A 258 8.90 -0.55 -39.32
CA PHE A 258 9.11 -0.25 -40.75
C PHE A 258 9.46 1.23 -41.00
N VAL A 259 8.85 2.15 -40.25
CA VAL A 259 9.10 3.59 -40.39
C VAL A 259 10.45 3.99 -39.76
N MET A 260 10.78 3.40 -38.61
CA MET A 260 11.97 3.75 -37.81
C MET A 260 13.28 3.13 -38.31
N GLU A 261 13.25 2.12 -39.19
CA GLU A 261 14.46 1.65 -39.89
C GLU A 261 15.15 2.77 -40.70
N HIS A 262 14.44 3.88 -40.96
CA HIS A 262 14.92 5.00 -41.76
C HIS A 262 15.29 6.26 -40.95
N ASP A 263 15.01 6.30 -39.65
CA ASP A 263 15.28 7.48 -38.83
C ASP A 263 15.75 7.07 -37.43
N HIS A 264 16.93 7.52 -37.01
CA HIS A 264 17.63 7.09 -35.78
C HIS A 264 16.97 7.60 -34.48
N ALA A 265 15.65 7.74 -34.43
CA ALA A 265 14.91 8.19 -33.25
C ALA A 265 14.93 7.10 -32.17
N ARG A 266 15.69 7.32 -31.10
CA ARG A 266 15.91 6.35 -29.99
C ARG A 266 14.91 6.41 -28.84
N ASP A 267 13.93 7.31 -28.88
CA ASP A 267 13.12 7.61 -27.69
C ASP A 267 11.60 7.55 -27.94
N PHE A 268 11.13 6.57 -28.73
CA PHE A 268 9.68 6.36 -28.85
C PHE A 268 9.22 5.40 -27.74
N GLU A 269 8.72 5.95 -26.64
CA GLU A 269 8.00 5.18 -25.61
C GLU A 269 6.68 4.71 -26.20
N LEU A 270 6.57 3.40 -26.42
CA LEU A 270 5.31 2.82 -26.86
C LEU A 270 4.28 2.87 -25.73
N PRO A 271 3.02 3.16 -26.04
CA PRO A 271 1.96 3.07 -25.06
C PRO A 271 1.73 1.63 -24.58
N PHE A 272 2.10 1.32 -23.33
CA PHE A 272 1.92 -0.03 -22.78
C PHE A 272 0.47 -0.33 -22.37
N GLY A 273 -0.23 0.65 -21.81
CA GLY A 273 -1.60 0.47 -21.31
C GLY A 273 -2.70 0.70 -22.36
N LEU A 274 -3.89 0.13 -22.09
CA LEU A 274 -5.09 0.30 -22.93
C LEU A 274 -5.55 1.76 -22.99
N ASP A 275 -5.14 2.58 -22.00
CA ASP A 275 -5.44 4.02 -21.88
C ASP A 275 -4.92 4.85 -23.04
N PHE A 276 -3.92 4.33 -23.74
CA PHE A 276 -3.29 5.02 -24.85
C PHE A 276 -3.63 4.44 -26.24
N CYS A 277 -4.32 3.30 -26.30
CA CYS A 277 -4.77 2.72 -27.56
C CYS A 277 -6.14 3.30 -27.94
N HIS A 278 -6.18 4.12 -29.00
CA HIS A 278 -7.42 4.75 -29.46
C HIS A 278 -8.52 3.74 -29.77
N LYS A 279 -8.18 2.62 -30.42
CA LYS A 279 -9.15 1.57 -30.74
C LYS A 279 -9.72 0.93 -29.48
N CYS A 280 -8.87 0.62 -28.50
CA CYS A 280 -9.34 0.06 -27.23
C CYS A 280 -10.22 1.05 -26.47
N ALA A 281 -9.88 2.34 -26.50
CA ALA A 281 -10.71 3.37 -25.89
C ALA A 281 -12.10 3.47 -26.57
N GLU A 282 -12.16 3.45 -27.90
CA GLU A 282 -13.43 3.47 -28.65
C GLU A 282 -14.30 2.24 -28.38
N GLU A 283 -13.68 1.06 -28.31
CA GLU A 283 -14.40 -0.21 -28.18
C GLU A 283 -14.81 -0.50 -26.73
N HIS A 284 -13.95 -0.21 -25.75
CA HIS A 284 -14.11 -0.74 -24.38
C HIS A 284 -14.41 0.33 -23.32
N ALA A 285 -14.01 1.59 -23.51
CA ALA A 285 -14.04 2.57 -22.42
C ALA A 285 -15.44 2.78 -21.83
N CYS A 286 -16.47 2.90 -22.68
CA CYS A 286 -17.84 3.11 -22.22
C CYS A 286 -18.38 1.91 -21.42
N GLU A 287 -18.06 0.70 -21.85
CA GLU A 287 -18.52 -0.52 -21.18
C GLU A 287 -17.82 -0.68 -19.83
N VAL A 288 -16.49 -0.56 -19.79
CA VAL A 288 -15.71 -0.68 -18.55
C VAL A 288 -16.15 0.37 -17.54
N ARG A 289 -16.35 1.61 -17.98
CA ARG A 289 -16.86 2.68 -17.12
C ARG A 289 -18.27 2.36 -16.59
N THR A 290 -19.15 1.79 -17.39
CA THR A 290 -20.48 1.35 -16.92
C THR A 290 -20.35 0.24 -15.88
N ARG A 291 -19.47 -0.73 -16.12
CA ARG A 291 -19.22 -1.88 -15.26
C ARG A 291 -18.63 -1.49 -13.91
N GLU A 292 -17.67 -0.56 -13.91
CA GLU A 292 -17.13 0.04 -12.69
C GLU A 292 -18.22 0.69 -11.84
N LEU A 293 -19.06 1.55 -12.44
CA LEU A 293 -20.13 2.24 -11.71
C LEU A 293 -21.14 1.25 -11.13
N TYR A 294 -21.50 0.23 -11.92
CA TYR A 294 -22.36 -0.86 -11.48
C TYR A 294 -21.75 -1.64 -10.31
N ALA A 295 -20.49 -2.08 -10.45
CA ALA A 295 -19.78 -2.81 -9.42
C ALA A 295 -19.67 -1.99 -8.13
N GLY A 296 -19.39 -0.69 -8.22
CA GLY A 296 -19.35 0.20 -7.07
C GLY A 296 -20.70 0.34 -6.36
N ALA A 297 -21.80 0.46 -7.13
CA ALA A 297 -23.16 0.48 -6.60
C ALA A 297 -23.56 -0.82 -5.92
N ALA A 298 -23.22 -1.96 -6.54
CA ALA A 298 -23.53 -3.27 -6.01
C ALA A 298 -22.66 -3.62 -4.79
N MET A 299 -21.36 -3.32 -4.77
CA MET A 299 -20.50 -3.47 -3.58
C MET A 299 -21.04 -2.66 -2.38
N ALA A 300 -21.58 -1.48 -2.65
CA ALA A 300 -22.20 -0.65 -1.62
C ALA A 300 -23.48 -1.27 -1.02
N THR A 301 -24.11 -2.29 -1.61
CA THR A 301 -25.22 -2.99 -0.94
C THR A 301 -24.73 -3.95 0.15
N TYR A 302 -23.52 -4.51 -0.02
CA TYR A 302 -22.89 -5.41 0.95
C TYR A 302 -22.19 -4.66 2.09
N LEU A 303 -21.62 -3.49 1.80
CA LEU A 303 -20.75 -2.75 2.72
C LEU A 303 -21.44 -1.49 3.24
N GLU A 304 -22.20 -1.61 4.33
CA GLU A 304 -23.08 -0.54 4.84
C GLU A 304 -22.36 0.78 5.15
N SER A 305 -21.14 0.72 5.70
CA SER A 305 -20.37 1.92 6.06
C SER A 305 -19.60 2.56 4.91
N LEU A 306 -19.63 1.95 3.72
CA LEU A 306 -18.80 2.37 2.59
C LEU A 306 -19.21 3.76 2.10
N LYS A 307 -18.25 4.68 2.10
CA LYS A 307 -18.38 6.07 1.62
C LYS A 307 -17.74 6.24 0.25
N THR A 308 -16.62 5.57 0.00
CA THR A 308 -15.95 5.61 -1.30
C THR A 308 -15.44 4.24 -1.72
N ILE A 309 -15.53 3.96 -3.01
CA ILE A 309 -14.88 2.83 -3.66
C ILE A 309 -14.05 3.30 -4.84
N THR A 310 -12.82 2.81 -4.94
CA THR A 310 -11.89 3.10 -6.02
C THR A 310 -11.54 1.81 -6.74
N TRP A 311 -11.57 1.86 -8.07
CA TRP A 311 -11.10 0.79 -8.95
C TRP A 311 -9.89 1.28 -9.74
N SER A 312 -8.99 0.37 -10.11
CA SER A 312 -8.02 0.68 -11.16
C SER A 312 -8.73 0.68 -12.52
N SER A 313 -8.40 1.65 -13.37
CA SER A 313 -9.06 1.89 -14.64
C SER A 313 -8.08 2.33 -15.70
N TYR A 314 -8.00 1.58 -16.80
CA TYR A 314 -7.35 2.04 -18.04
C TYR A 314 -8.11 3.17 -18.71
N PHE A 315 -9.34 3.48 -18.30
CA PHE A 315 -10.17 4.47 -19.00
C PHE A 315 -10.56 5.62 -18.07
N ALA A 316 -9.68 5.94 -17.12
CA ALA A 316 -9.77 7.14 -16.30
C ALA A 316 -9.66 8.39 -17.21
N GLU A 317 -10.59 9.33 -17.08
CA GLU A 317 -10.67 10.52 -17.92
C GLU A 317 -10.39 11.79 -17.09
N LYS A 318 -10.50 12.98 -17.71
CA LYS A 318 -10.50 14.26 -16.98
C LYS A 318 -11.87 14.57 -16.39
N GLN A 319 -12.48 13.59 -15.72
CA GLN A 319 -13.77 13.73 -15.04
C GLN A 319 -13.55 13.77 -13.53
N PRO A 320 -14.47 14.36 -12.74
CA PRO A 320 -14.46 14.16 -11.30
C PRO A 320 -14.41 12.65 -10.99
N GLY A 321 -13.70 12.27 -9.93
CA GLY A 321 -13.52 10.85 -9.57
C GLY A 321 -12.35 10.16 -10.22
N ASP A 322 -11.93 10.62 -11.38
CA ASP A 322 -10.88 9.96 -12.13
C ASP A 322 -9.53 10.58 -11.79
N ASN A 323 -8.52 9.72 -11.60
CA ASN A 323 -7.13 10.10 -11.51
C ASN A 323 -6.35 9.40 -12.61
N ILE A 324 -6.07 10.13 -13.70
CA ILE A 324 -5.35 9.62 -14.87
C ILE A 324 -3.96 9.14 -14.50
N HIS A 325 -3.26 9.84 -13.60
CA HIS A 325 -1.88 9.51 -13.22
C HIS A 325 -1.81 8.24 -12.37
N GLU A 326 -2.82 8.00 -11.53
CA GLU A 326 -2.91 6.77 -10.72
C GLU A 326 -3.73 5.67 -11.42
N ARG A 327 -4.21 5.94 -12.64
CA ARG A 327 -5.15 5.10 -13.39
C ARG A 327 -6.25 4.53 -12.52
N SER A 328 -6.99 5.43 -11.87
CA SER A 328 -8.02 5.04 -10.92
C SER A 328 -9.31 5.85 -11.11
N THR A 329 -10.42 5.22 -10.77
CA THR A 329 -11.76 5.79 -10.80
C THR A 329 -12.39 5.64 -9.42
N THR A 330 -12.63 6.75 -8.73
CA THR A 330 -13.29 6.79 -7.42
C THR A 330 -14.77 7.14 -7.56
N MET A 331 -15.59 6.42 -6.81
CA MET A 331 -17.02 6.65 -6.67
C MET A 331 -17.37 7.01 -5.24
N TRP A 332 -18.33 7.92 -5.09
CA TRP A 332 -18.88 8.36 -3.82
C TRP A 332 -20.26 7.79 -3.61
N ILE A 333 -20.45 7.22 -2.42
CA ILE A 333 -21.67 6.55 -2.01
C ILE A 333 -22.41 7.46 -1.03
N GLN A 334 -23.68 7.72 -1.32
CA GLN A 334 -24.61 8.37 -0.40
C GLN A 334 -25.77 7.41 -0.13
N ARG A 335 -26.12 7.28 1.15
CA ARG A 335 -27.29 6.53 1.59
C ARG A 335 -28.35 7.49 2.10
N SER A 336 -29.59 7.31 1.65
CA SER A 336 -30.75 8.03 2.16
C SER A 336 -31.95 7.09 2.13
N GLU A 337 -32.60 6.89 3.28
CA GLU A 337 -33.92 6.23 3.38
C GLU A 337 -34.04 4.99 2.47
N GLU A 338 -33.17 4.00 2.68
CA GLU A 338 -33.11 2.71 1.95
C GLU A 338 -32.55 2.75 0.52
N LYS A 339 -32.21 3.93 -0.03
CA LYS A 339 -31.59 4.04 -1.36
C LYS A 339 -30.10 4.27 -1.27
N VAL A 340 -29.36 3.51 -2.07
CA VAL A 340 -27.93 3.69 -2.32
C VAL A 340 -27.77 4.49 -3.62
N ARG A 341 -27.10 5.64 -3.52
CA ARG A 341 -26.75 6.47 -4.68
C ARG A 341 -25.23 6.46 -4.84
N VAL A 342 -24.78 6.16 -6.05
CA VAL A 342 -23.36 6.14 -6.39
C VAL A 342 -23.12 7.05 -7.57
N ARG A 343 -22.07 7.87 -7.49
CA ARG A 343 -21.64 8.76 -8.59
C ARG A 343 -20.13 8.95 -8.55
N ARG A 344 -19.53 9.33 -9.69
CA ARG A 344 -18.10 9.68 -9.81
C ARG A 344 -17.75 11.10 -9.32
N ALA A 345 -18.55 11.72 -8.46
CA ALA A 345 -18.23 13.05 -7.96
C ALA A 345 -18.55 13.16 -6.46
N PRO A 346 -17.74 13.88 -5.65
CA PRO A 346 -18.07 14.18 -4.26
C PRO A 346 -19.44 14.84 -4.16
N TRP A 347 -20.19 14.57 -3.09
CA TRP A 347 -21.58 15.03 -2.91
C TRP A 347 -21.76 16.54 -2.80
#